data_AF-A0A1D8G9W0-F1
#
_entry.id   AF-A0A1D8G9W0-F1
#
_cell.length_a   1.000
_cell.length_b   1.000
_cell.length_c   1.000
_cell.angle_alpha   90.00
_cell.angle_beta   90.00
_cell.angle_gamma   90.00
#
_symmetry.space_group_name_H-M   'P 1'
#
loop_
_entity.id
_entity.type
_entity.pdbx_description
1 polymer ?
#
loop_
_entity_poly.entity_id
_entity_poly.type
_entity_poly.pdbx_seq_one_letter_code
_entity_poly.pdbx_strand_id
1 'polypeptide(L)' 'MGDVPWKGARFAEYRDSGPGAGPAGANRPHPGPERAAGQEAGDRLGGWRPTAS' A
#
# COMPACT_ATOMS: atom_id res chain seq x y z
N MET A 1 -14.78 7.23 -17.97
CA MET A 1 -13.88 6.48 -17.06
C MET A 1 -14.77 5.47 -16.36
N GLY A 2 -14.73 4.19 -16.74
CA GLY A 2 -15.60 3.17 -16.13
C GLY A 2 -15.14 2.82 -14.72
N ASP A 3 -16.04 2.34 -13.87
CA ASP A 3 -15.71 1.84 -12.54
C ASP A 3 -14.64 0.75 -12.65
N VAL A 4 -13.47 1.00 -12.06
CA VAL A 4 -12.49 -0.06 -11.84
C VAL A 4 -13.01 -0.92 -10.69
N PRO A 5 -13.36 -2.20 -10.91
CA PRO A 5 -13.70 -3.07 -9.79
C PRO A 5 -12.53 -3.03 -8.81
N TRP A 6 -12.81 -2.94 -7.51
CA TRP A 6 -11.79 -2.69 -6.50
C TRP A 6 -10.61 -3.69 -6.55
N LYS A 7 -10.85 -4.92 -6.99
CA LYS A 7 -9.80 -5.95 -7.21
C LYS A 7 -8.83 -5.63 -8.35
N GLY A 8 -9.25 -4.81 -9.30
CA GLY A 8 -8.39 -4.25 -10.35
C GLY A 8 -7.70 -2.96 -9.93
N ALA A 9 -8.00 -2.42 -8.75
CA ALA A 9 -7.31 -1.27 -8.18
C ALA A 9 -6.04 -1.69 -7.40
N ARG A 10 -5.29 -0.72 -6.89
CA ARG A 10 -3.98 -0.92 -6.24
C ARG A 10 -4.07 -0.96 -4.71
N PHE A 11 -5.11 -1.62 -4.17
CA PHE A 11 -5.26 -1.82 -2.72
C PHE A 11 -4.36 -2.95 -2.23
N ALA A 12 -3.60 -2.71 -1.15
CA ALA A 12 -2.74 -3.69 -0.51
C ALA A 12 -2.46 -3.30 0.95
N GLU A 13 -2.18 -4.27 1.81
CA GLU A 13 -1.84 -4.11 3.24
C GLU A 13 -0.46 -4.74 3.51
N TYR A 14 0.36 -4.18 4.39
CA TYR A 14 1.69 -4.75 4.71
C TYR A 14 1.99 -4.68 6.20
N ARG A 15 2.02 -5.86 6.83
CA ARG A 15 2.29 -6.04 8.27
C ARG A 15 1.32 -5.26 9.18
N ASP A 16 0.07 -5.11 8.74
CA ASP A 16 -1.01 -4.56 9.56
C ASP A 16 -1.22 -5.41 10.82
N SER A 17 -1.65 -4.77 11.90
CA SER A 17 -1.84 -5.40 13.20
C SER A 17 -3.14 -4.92 13.86
N GLY A 18 -3.66 -5.69 14.83
CA GLY A 18 -4.91 -5.40 15.54
C GLY A 18 -6.12 -6.20 15.01
N PRO A 19 -7.30 -6.03 15.62
CA PRO A 19 -8.47 -6.89 15.38
C PRO A 19 -9.06 -6.79 13.96
N GLY A 20 -8.72 -5.73 13.20
CA GLY A 20 -9.12 -5.58 11.80
C GLY A 20 -8.12 -6.15 10.79
N ALA A 21 -6.95 -6.60 11.24
CA ALA A 21 -5.94 -7.23 10.40
C ALA A 21 -6.35 -8.67 10.04
N GLY A 22 -6.06 -9.09 8.82
CA GLY A 22 -6.40 -10.42 8.30
C GLY A 22 -5.21 -11.05 7.57
N PRO A 23 -5.29 -12.34 7.24
CA PRO A 23 -4.26 -13.00 6.45
C PRO A 23 -4.26 -12.50 5.00
N ALA A 24 -3.12 -12.67 4.33
CA ALA A 24 -3.00 -12.40 2.90
C ALA A 24 -3.98 -13.29 2.11
N GLY A 25 -4.65 -12.71 1.12
CA GLY A 25 -5.56 -13.46 0.24
C GLY A 25 -6.07 -12.67 -0.95
N ALA A 26 -6.86 -13.32 -1.80
CA ALA A 26 -7.40 -12.72 -3.03
C ALA A 26 -8.29 -11.49 -2.77
N ASN A 27 -8.82 -11.34 -1.56
CA ASN A 27 -9.60 -10.18 -1.14
C ASN A 27 -8.83 -9.20 -0.24
N ARG A 28 -7.59 -9.52 0.13
CA ARG A 28 -6.72 -8.71 0.98
C ARG A 28 -5.27 -8.93 0.54
N PRO A 29 -4.83 -8.30 -0.57
CA PRO A 29 -3.50 -8.52 -1.12
C PRO A 29 -2.43 -8.00 -0.17
N HIS A 30 -1.46 -8.84 0.18
CA HIS A 30 -0.27 -8.41 0.92
C HIS A 30 0.94 -8.46 -0.02
N PRO A 31 1.69 -7.36 -0.18
CA PRO A 31 2.92 -7.37 -0.95
C PRO A 31 4.05 -8.06 -0.17
N GLY A 32 5.02 -8.62 -0.90
CA GLY A 32 6.29 -9.06 -0.33
C GLY A 32 7.15 -7.88 0.15
N PRO A 33 8.18 -8.13 0.98
CA PRO A 33 9.03 -7.10 1.55
C PRO A 33 9.71 -6.23 0.48
N GLU A 34 10.08 -6.80 -0.66
CA GLU A 34 10.72 -6.07 -1.77
C GLU A 34 9.78 -5.03 -2.39
N ARG A 35 8.48 -5.35 -2.47
CA ARG A 35 7.47 -4.42 -2.99
C ARG A 35 7.04 -3.39 -1.96
N ALA A 36 7.10 -3.74 -0.67
CA ALA A 36 6.84 -2.81 0.42
C ALA A 36 7.96 -1.76 0.55
N ALA A 37 9.23 -2.15 0.33
CA ALA A 37 10.37 -1.23 0.36
C ALA A 37 10.21 -0.07 -0.64
N GLY A 38 9.66 -0.32 -1.84
CA GLY A 38 9.40 0.71 -2.83
C GLY A 38 8.26 1.69 -2.51
N GLN A 39 7.66 1.61 -1.33
CA GLN A 39 6.57 2.50 -0.89
C GLN A 39 7.01 3.46 0.23
N GLU A 40 8.30 3.48 0.55
CA GLU A 40 8.89 4.40 1.52
C GLU A 40 8.78 5.87 1.08
N ALA A 41 8.87 6.79 2.04
CA ALA A 41 8.75 8.22 1.76
C ALA A 41 9.78 8.71 0.73
N GLY A 42 11.00 8.17 0.74
CA GLY A 42 12.04 8.52 -0.23
C GLY A 42 11.63 8.22 -1.67
N ASP A 43 11.16 6.99 -1.92
CA ASP A 43 10.69 6.56 -3.24
C ASP A 43 9.41 7.30 -3.65
N ARG A 44 8.48 7.49 -2.71
CA ARG A 44 7.16 8.06 -3.00
C ARG A 44 7.18 9.58 -3.22
N LEU A 45 8.07 10.30 -2.54
CA LEU A 45 8.17 11.76 -2.65
C LEU A 45 9.19 12.20 -3.72
N GLY A 46 10.02 11.29 -4.24
CA GLY A 46 10.92 11.59 -5.36
C GLY A 46 11.86 12.77 -5.11
N GLY A 47 12.36 12.92 -3.87
CA GLY A 47 13.23 14.02 -3.46
C GLY A 47 12.52 15.27 -2.95
N TRP A 48 11.19 15.34 -3.00
CA TRP A 48 10.44 16.40 -2.33
C TRP A 48 10.54 16.26 -0.80
N ARG A 49 10.87 17.36 -0.10
CA ARG A 49 11.07 17.41 1.36
C ARG A 49 10.12 18.43 1.99
N PRO A 50 8.86 18.05 2.30
CA PRO A 50 7.90 18.96 2.91
C PRO A 50 8.36 19.44 4.29
N THR A 51 8.08 20.69 4.62
CA THR A 51 8.28 21.29 5.95
C THR A 51 6.94 21.63 6.58
N ALA A 52 6.88 21.73 7.91
CA ALA A 52 5.69 22.23 8.59
C ALA A 52 5.41 23.70 8.20
N SER A 53 4.13 24.08 8.24
CA SER A 53 3.66 25.46 8.06
C SER A 53 3.66 26.24 9.37
#